data_AF-A0A3S0PEW3-F1
#
_entry.id   AF-A0A3S0PEW3-F1
#
_cell.length_a   1.000
_cell.length_b   1.000
_cell.length_c   1.000
_cell.angle_alpha   90.00
_cell.angle_beta   90.00
_cell.angle_gamma   90.00
#
_symmetry.space_group_name_H-M   'P 1'
#
loop_
_entity.id
_entity.type
_entity.pdbx_description
1 polymer ?
#
loop_
_entity_poly.entity_id
_entity_poly.type
_entity_poly.pdbx_seq_one_letter_code
_entity_poly.pdbx_strand_id
1 'polypeptide(L)'
;METKKATIRREETNTFLVLEVGETPLEIILTDDNPNNIKQVFNSLLKELKKGIFEFSLEDEGKDLFQNICTEYIVQLNVEIKAIYDELVDYELTEEQ
;
A
#
# COMPACT_ATOMS: atom_id res chain seq x y z
N MET A 1 -11.94 -4.02 10.28
CA MET A 1 -10.83 -4.16 9.31
C MET A 1 -11.41 -4.05 7.91
N GLU A 2 -10.99 -3.04 7.17
CA GLU A 2 -11.45 -2.78 5.79
C GLU A 2 -10.48 -3.41 4.78
N THR A 3 -11.00 -4.03 3.71
CA THR A 3 -10.18 -4.50 2.59
C THR A 3 -10.24 -3.50 1.45
N LYS A 4 -9.10 -2.88 1.16
CA LYS A 4 -8.90 -1.91 0.09
C LYS A 4 -8.35 -2.60 -1.15
N LYS A 5 -8.56 -1.98 -2.30
CA LYS A 5 -8.15 -2.55 -3.59
C LYS A 5 -6.73 -2.10 -3.94
N ALA A 6 -5.95 -3.03 -4.50
CA ALA A 6 -4.69 -2.71 -5.16
C ALA A 6 -4.73 -3.22 -6.61
N THR A 7 -4.16 -2.47 -7.55
CA THR A 7 -4.10 -2.85 -8.97
C THR A 7 -2.72 -2.57 -9.56
N ILE A 8 -2.42 -3.18 -10.70
CA ILE A 8 -1.17 -2.95 -11.43
C ILE A 8 -1.47 -2.16 -12.70
N ARG A 9 -0.95 -0.94 -12.79
CA ARG A 9 -1.02 -0.14 -14.01
C ARG A 9 0.28 -0.31 -14.80
N ARG A 10 0.17 -0.92 -15.98
CA ARG A 10 1.30 -1.16 -16.90
C ARG A 10 1.26 -0.12 -18.02
N GLU A 11 2.27 0.73 -18.09
CA GLU A 11 2.45 1.72 -19.15
C GLU A 11 3.70 1.39 -19.99
N GLU A 12 3.91 2.10 -21.10
CA GLU A 12 4.99 1.78 -22.05
C GLU A 12 6.39 1.85 -21.40
N THR A 13 6.59 2.77 -20.46
CA THR A 13 7.89 3.04 -19.84
C THR A 13 7.95 2.65 -18.37
N ASN A 14 6.82 2.58 -17.68
CA ASN A 14 6.75 2.37 -16.24
C ASN A 14 5.64 1.41 -15.86
N THR A 15 5.84 0.72 -14.74
CA THR A 15 4.79 -0.08 -14.11
C THR A 15 4.55 0.42 -12.71
N PHE A 16 3.28 0.57 -12.34
CA PHE A 16 2.84 1.15 -11.08
C PHE A 16 2.00 0.14 -10.30
N LEU A 17 2.26 0.04 -9.00
CA LEU A 17 1.32 -0.55 -8.04
C LEU A 17 0.45 0.58 -7.49
N VAL A 18 -0.86 0.50 -7.76
CA VAL A 18 -1.84 1.50 -7.36
C VAL A 18 -2.60 0.97 -6.15
N LEU A 19 -2.63 1.74 -5.06
CA LEU A 19 -3.29 1.44 -3.80
C LEU A 19 -4.49 2.37 -3.62
N GLU A 20 -5.71 1.82 -3.61
CA GLU A 20 -6.96 2.57 -3.46
C GLU A 20 -7.21 2.87 -1.97
N VAL A 21 -6.60 3.95 -1.47
CA VAL A 21 -6.64 4.33 -0.05
C VAL A 21 -6.69 5.85 0.13
N GLY A 22 -7.52 6.31 1.07
CA GLY A 22 -7.78 7.73 1.27
C GLY A 22 -8.63 8.35 0.15
N GLU A 23 -8.47 9.65 -0.07
CA GLU A 23 -9.19 10.39 -1.13
C GLU A 23 -8.56 10.24 -2.52
N THR A 24 -7.27 9.94 -2.57
CA THR A 24 -6.50 9.82 -3.82
C THR A 24 -5.69 8.52 -3.81
N PRO A 25 -5.75 7.71 -4.88
CA PRO A 25 -4.95 6.50 -4.99
C PRO A 25 -3.47 6.80 -4.84
N LEU A 26 -2.76 5.96 -4.09
CA LEU A 26 -1.31 6.05 -3.94
C LEU A 26 -0.64 5.18 -4.99
N GLU A 27 0.43 5.67 -5.61
CA GLU A 27 1.12 4.99 -6.69
C GLU A 27 2.58 4.71 -6.34
N ILE A 28 2.99 3.46 -6.45
CA ILE A 28 4.37 3.04 -6.29
C ILE A 28 4.91 2.68 -7.67
N ILE A 29 5.91 3.43 -8.13
CA ILE A 29 6.59 3.14 -9.40
C ILE A 29 7.55 1.97 -9.17
N LEU A 30 7.24 0.80 -9.75
CA LEU A 30 8.03 -0.43 -9.59
C LEU A 30 9.32 -0.42 -10.42
N THR A 31 9.39 0.44 -11.42
CA THR A 31 10.52 0.60 -12.35
C THR A 31 11.47 1.73 -11.96
N ASP A 32 11.19 2.45 -10.87
CA ASP A 32 12.01 3.54 -10.36
C ASP A 32 12.75 3.11 -9.09
N ASP A 33 14.05 3.39 -9.04
CA ASP A 33 14.92 3.11 -7.87
C ASP A 33 14.95 4.30 -6.89
N ASN A 34 14.12 5.33 -7.12
CA ASN A 34 14.07 6.49 -6.24
C ASN A 34 13.34 6.16 -4.91
N PRO A 35 14.05 6.08 -3.78
CA PRO A 35 13.45 5.72 -2.50
C PRO A 35 12.49 6.79 -1.97
N ASN A 36 12.54 8.03 -2.50
CA ASN A 36 11.63 9.08 -2.04
C ASN A 36 10.18 8.81 -2.44
N ASN A 37 9.93 8.16 -3.58
CA ASN A 37 8.57 7.82 -4.00
C ASN A 37 7.91 6.87 -3.01
N ILE A 38 8.65 5.83 -2.59
CA ILE A 38 8.19 4.85 -1.59
C ILE A 38 7.94 5.55 -0.24
N LYS A 39 8.85 6.41 0.20
CA LYS A 39 8.68 7.16 1.45
C LYS A 39 7.42 8.04 1.46
N GLN A 40 7.12 8.69 0.33
CA GLN A 40 5.92 9.52 0.23
C GLN A 40 4.64 8.67 0.32
N VAL A 41 4.60 7.53 -0.37
CA VAL A 41 3.49 6.58 -0.27
C VAL A 41 3.30 6.09 1.16
N PHE A 42 4.39 5.69 1.83
CA PHE A 42 4.33 5.22 3.20
C PHE A 42 3.84 6.30 4.18
N ASN A 43 4.29 7.55 4.05
CA ASN A 43 3.79 8.64 4.87
C ASN A 43 2.28 8.88 4.69
N SER A 44 1.77 8.71 3.47
CA SER A 44 0.33 8.79 3.21
C SER A 44 -0.42 7.60 3.81
N LEU A 45 0.12 6.39 3.71
CA LEU A 45 -0.46 5.20 4.34
C LEU A 45 -0.54 5.35 5.87
N LEU A 46 0.51 5.86 6.52
CA LEU A 46 0.50 6.12 7.96
C LEU A 46 -0.61 7.09 8.39
N LYS A 47 -0.88 8.13 7.59
CA LYS A 47 -1.98 9.07 7.87
C LYS A 47 -3.34 8.39 7.82
N GLU A 48 -3.55 7.53 6.82
CA GLU A 48 -4.79 6.77 6.72
C GLU A 48 -4.88 5.70 7.82
N LEU A 49 -3.76 5.10 8.23
CA LEU A 49 -3.72 4.07 9.25
C LEU A 49 -4.12 4.59 10.64
N LYS A 50 -3.82 5.86 10.93
CA LYS A 50 -4.29 6.51 12.16
C LYS A 50 -5.82 6.58 12.25
N LYS A 51 -6.53 6.56 11.12
CA LYS A 51 -8.00 6.61 11.06
C LYS A 51 -8.64 5.23 11.24
N GLY A 52 -7.87 4.15 11.05
CA GLY A 52 -8.37 2.78 11.18
C GLY A 52 -7.53 1.76 10.42
N ILE A 53 -7.67 0.49 10.82
CA ILE A 53 -6.94 -0.63 10.22
C ILE A 53 -7.55 -1.10 8.89
N PHE A 54 -6.68 -1.32 7.90
CA PHE A 54 -7.03 -1.85 6.60
C PHE A 54 -5.99 -2.86 6.08
N GLU A 55 -6.33 -3.58 5.02
CA GLU A 55 -5.39 -4.35 4.21
C GLU A 55 -5.71 -4.18 2.73
N PHE A 56 -4.78 -4.56 1.87
CA PHE A 56 -4.96 -4.52 0.43
C PHE A 56 -5.19 -5.92 -0.16
N SER A 57 -6.06 -6.00 -1.15
CA SER A 57 -6.19 -7.16 -2.04
C SER A 57 -5.72 -6.77 -3.43
N LEU A 58 -4.74 -7.51 -3.96
CA LEU A 58 -4.26 -7.31 -5.32
C LEU A 58 -5.27 -7.89 -6.33
N GLU A 59 -5.83 -7.02 -7.15
CA GLU A 59 -6.67 -7.38 -8.30
C GLU A 59 -5.88 -7.14 -9.58
N ASP A 60 -5.38 -8.23 -10.17
CA ASP A 60 -4.69 -8.21 -11.44
C ASP A 60 -4.97 -9.51 -12.21
N GLU A 61 -5.29 -9.38 -13.50
CA GLU A 61 -5.53 -10.54 -14.39
C GLU A 61 -4.24 -10.96 -15.13
N GLY A 62 -3.15 -10.21 -14.95
CA GLY A 62 -1.85 -10.49 -15.54
C GLY A 62 -1.22 -11.75 -14.94
N LYS A 63 -0.36 -12.40 -15.73
CA LYS A 63 0.49 -13.53 -15.28
C LYS A 63 1.95 -13.25 -15.65
N ASP A 64 2.41 -12.07 -15.26
CA ASP A 64 3.77 -11.61 -15.54
C ASP A 64 4.60 -11.43 -14.27
N LEU A 65 5.86 -11.04 -14.47
CA LEU A 65 6.80 -10.79 -13.39
C LEU A 65 6.27 -9.75 -12.40
N PHE A 66 5.64 -8.69 -12.90
CA PHE A 66 5.09 -7.63 -12.05
C PHE A 66 3.96 -8.14 -11.17
N GLN A 67 3.10 -9.03 -11.67
CA GLN A 67 2.06 -9.65 -10.85
C GLN A 67 2.64 -10.45 -9.68
N ASN A 68 3.69 -11.25 -9.91
CA ASN A 68 4.36 -11.99 -8.85
C ASN A 68 4.98 -11.04 -7.81
N ILE A 69 5.71 -10.01 -8.28
CA ILE A 69 6.34 -8.99 -7.41
C ILE A 69 5.28 -8.27 -6.57
N CYS A 70 4.19 -7.80 -7.19
CA CYS A 70 3.12 -7.10 -6.49
C CYS A 70 2.39 -8.01 -5.50
N THR A 71 2.23 -9.30 -5.81
CA THR A 71 1.63 -10.25 -4.88
C THR A 71 2.45 -10.36 -3.60
N GLU A 72 3.77 -10.55 -3.73
CA GLU A 72 4.68 -10.60 -2.57
C GLU A 72 4.70 -9.26 -1.82
N TYR A 73 4.74 -8.15 -2.56
CA TYR A 73 4.73 -6.81 -1.99
C TYR A 73 3.48 -6.55 -1.15
N ILE A 74 2.29 -6.88 -1.66
CA ILE A 74 1.03 -6.69 -0.95
C ILE A 74 0.94 -7.59 0.29
N VAL A 75 1.41 -8.84 0.19
CA VAL A 75 1.46 -9.74 1.36
C VAL A 75 2.34 -9.15 2.46
N GLN A 76 3.55 -8.68 2.13
CA GLN A 76 4.45 -8.05 3.10
C GLN A 76 3.85 -6.75 3.65
N LEU A 77 3.33 -5.89 2.78
CA LEU A 77 2.72 -4.62 3.18
C LEU A 77 1.57 -4.82 4.17
N ASN A 78 0.71 -5.83 3.96
CA ASN A 78 -0.40 -6.12 4.87
C ASN A 78 0.07 -6.61 6.25
N VAL A 79 1.19 -7.34 6.32
CA VAL A 79 1.80 -7.73 7.60
C VAL A 79 2.33 -6.50 8.33
N GLU A 80 3.07 -5.65 7.64
CA GLU A 80 3.63 -4.41 8.21
C GLU A 80 2.54 -3.44 8.66
N ILE A 81 1.48 -3.25 7.87
CA ILE A 81 0.34 -2.39 8.23
C ILE A 81 -0.29 -2.85 9.55
N LYS A 82 -0.49 -4.16 9.74
CA LYS A 82 -1.05 -4.71 10.98
C LYS A 82 -0.12 -4.43 12.16
N ALA A 83 1.16 -4.75 12.03
CA ALA A 83 2.15 -4.52 13.08
C ALA A 83 2.25 -3.03 13.47
N ILE A 84 2.31 -2.13 12.48
CA ILE A 84 2.38 -0.69 12.72
C ILE A 84 1.08 -0.16 13.36
N TYR A 85 -0.09 -0.64 12.94
CA TYR A 85 -1.34 -0.22 13.57
C TYR A 85 -1.42 -0.65 15.03
N ASP A 86 -1.00 -1.88 15.35
CA ASP A 86 -0.94 -2.36 16.72
C ASP A 86 -0.02 -1.46 17.58
N GLU A 87 1.15 -1.06 17.06
CA GLU A 87 2.01 -0.07 17.71
C GLU A 87 1.32 1.29 17.89
N LEU A 88 0.61 1.79 16.87
CA LEU A 88 -0.12 3.06 16.97
C LEU A 88 -1.21 3.01 18.05
N VAL A 89 -1.91 1.89 18.20
CA VAL A 89 -2.90 1.69 19.25
C VAL A 89 -2.24 1.65 20.63
N ASP A 90 -1.15 0.89 20.78
CA ASP A 90 -0.40 0.77 22.04
C ASP A 90 0.15 2.12 22.53
N TYR A 91 0.54 2.99 21.59
CA TYR A 91 1.02 4.35 21.89
C TYR A 91 -0.09 5.43 21.91
N GLU A 92 -1.36 5.05 21.78
CA GLU A 92 -2.51 5.98 21.75
C GLU A 92 -2.40 7.06 20.64
N LEU A 93 -1.87 6.68 19.47
CA LEU A 93 -1.61 7.56 18.32
C LEU A 93 -2.68 7.46 17.21
N THR A 94 -3.75 6.69 17.43
CA THR A 94 -4.92 6.59 16.53
C THR A 94 -5.89 7.75 16.74
N GLU A 95 -6.61 8.15 15.68
CA GLU A 95 -7.60 9.24 15.71
C GLU A 95 -8.95 8.80 16.29
N GLU A 96 -9.22 7.50 16.41
CA GLU A 96 -10.36 6.97 17.15
C GLU A 96 -10.10 7.10 18.66
N GLN A 97 -10.42 8.26 19.23
CA GLN A 97 -10.65 8.47 20.67
C GLN A 97 -12.00 9.14 20.92
#